data_AF-A0A0V0T7N2-F1
#
_entry.id   AF-A0A0V0T7N2-F1
#
_cell.length_a   1.000
_cell.length_b   1.000
_cell.length_c   1.000
_cell.angle_alpha   90.00
_cell.angle_beta   90.00
_cell.angle_gamma   90.00
#
_symmetry.space_group_name_H-M   'P 1'
#
loop_
_entity.id
_entity.type
_entity.pdbx_description
1 polymer ?
#
loop_
_entity_poly.entity_id
_entity_poly.type
_entity_poly.pdbx_seq_one_letter_code
_entity_poly.pdbx_strand_id
1 'polypeptide(L)'
;LIFFGTLKFYFLDPHVCWKCSSLADLQCLECYLTETHWLNETFFCFNCFREFHCALKSEQDHAVVTLPSIDVRSPPSPVILQLAAVLCIESSHYVSFVRVGDRPESDWIFFDSMADREGEETGHNGPEVRLFSDFSRWLSPENVDQLHRSTIDSNVSAPFERLITDCYLCFYYWPDGLLYS
;
A
#
# COMPACT_ATOMS: atom_id res chain seq x y z
N LEU A 1 -14.88 9.40 -6.90
CA LEU A 1 -14.12 10.05 -5.81
C LEU A 1 -13.03 9.10 -5.38
N ILE A 2 -11.80 9.61 -5.33
CA ILE A 2 -10.65 8.87 -4.80
C ILE A 2 -10.84 8.83 -3.28
N PHE A 3 -10.82 7.62 -2.71
CA PHE A 3 -10.89 7.46 -1.26
C PHE A 3 -9.56 7.91 -0.65
N PHE A 4 -9.60 9.01 0.08
CA PHE A 4 -8.50 9.51 0.91
C PHE A 4 -8.76 9.12 2.37
N GLY A 5 -8.75 7.82 2.62
CA GLY A 5 -9.10 7.27 3.92
C GLY A 5 -8.41 5.95 4.13
N THR A 6 -8.79 5.24 5.18
CA THR A 6 -8.26 3.90 5.42
C THR A 6 -8.91 2.92 4.45
N LEU A 7 -8.10 2.11 3.75
CA LEU A 7 -8.65 1.05 2.90
C LEU A 7 -8.78 -0.24 3.70
N LYS A 8 -10.01 -0.67 3.86
CA LYS A 8 -10.35 -1.92 4.55
C LYS A 8 -10.48 -3.03 3.53
N PHE A 9 -9.55 -3.97 3.56
CA PHE A 9 -9.62 -5.22 2.82
C PHE A 9 -10.01 -6.35 3.78
N TYR A 10 -10.77 -7.31 3.29
CA TYR A 10 -10.97 -8.56 4.00
C TYR A 10 -10.04 -9.57 3.34
N PHE A 11 -8.88 -9.81 3.96
CA PHE A 11 -7.95 -10.82 3.46
C PHE A 11 -8.32 -12.16 4.11
N LEU A 12 -9.07 -12.96 3.37
CA LEU A 12 -9.12 -14.41 3.53
C LEU A 12 -8.85 -14.99 2.16
N ASP A 13 -7.58 -15.10 1.80
CA ASP A 13 -7.19 -16.10 0.81
C ASP A 13 -6.53 -17.24 1.57
N PRO A 14 -7.31 -18.21 2.10
CA PRO A 14 -6.73 -19.43 2.63
C PRO A 14 -6.06 -20.16 1.48
N HIS A 15 -4.75 -19.95 1.34
CA HIS A 15 -3.97 -20.64 0.32
C HIS A 15 -4.12 -22.15 0.51
N VAL A 16 -4.37 -22.84 -0.59
CA VAL A 16 -4.50 -24.29 -0.60
C VAL A 16 -3.20 -24.90 -1.09
N CYS A 17 -2.84 -26.03 -0.50
CA CYS A 17 -1.77 -26.87 -0.98
C CYS A 17 -2.04 -27.25 -2.43
N TRP A 18 -1.13 -26.89 -3.33
CA TRP A 18 -1.26 -27.16 -4.76
C TRP A 18 -1.40 -28.66 -5.08
N LYS A 19 -0.80 -29.54 -4.26
CA LYS A 19 -0.81 -30.99 -4.47
C LYS A 19 -2.08 -31.68 -3.99
N CYS A 20 -2.55 -31.38 -2.79
CA CYS A 20 -3.64 -32.12 -2.14
C CYS A 20 -4.89 -31.28 -1.86
N SER A 21 -4.86 -29.99 -2.20
CA SER A 21 -5.94 -29.01 -1.98
C SER A 21 -6.38 -28.83 -0.52
N SER A 22 -5.63 -29.39 0.45
CA SER A 22 -5.78 -29.07 1.87
C SER A 22 -5.24 -27.66 2.15
N LEU A 23 -5.46 -27.10 3.34
CA LEU A 23 -4.87 -25.81 3.72
C LEU A 23 -3.33 -25.87 3.59
N ALA A 24 -2.74 -24.82 3.03
CA ALA A 24 -1.29 -24.70 2.96
C ALA A 24 -0.72 -24.24 4.30
N ASP A 25 0.41 -24.82 4.69
CA ASP A 25 1.16 -24.46 5.90
C ASP A 25 2.32 -23.52 5.57
N LEU A 26 2.80 -23.54 4.33
CA LEU A 26 3.98 -22.81 3.89
C LEU A 26 3.92 -22.47 2.40
N GLN A 27 4.66 -21.42 2.03
CA GLN A 27 4.97 -21.07 0.66
C GLN A 27 6.45 -21.28 0.38
N CYS A 28 6.78 -21.95 -0.72
CA CYS A 28 8.14 -22.07 -1.22
C CYS A 28 8.47 -20.88 -2.14
N LEU A 29 9.43 -20.05 -1.75
CA LEU A 29 9.76 -18.82 -2.50
C LEU A 29 10.54 -19.10 -3.79
N GLU A 30 11.22 -20.25 -3.86
CA GLU A 30 12.07 -20.61 -4.98
C GLU A 30 11.32 -21.38 -6.07
N CYS A 31 10.22 -22.07 -5.75
CA CYS A 31 9.43 -22.78 -6.75
C CYS A 31 8.92 -21.84 -7.85
N TYR A 32 8.48 -20.63 -7.49
CA TYR A 32 8.02 -19.63 -8.46
C TYR A 32 9.16 -19.11 -9.36
N LEU A 33 10.40 -19.15 -8.89
CA LEU A 33 11.57 -18.70 -9.66
C LEU A 33 11.99 -19.72 -10.72
N THR A 34 11.43 -20.93 -10.66
CA THR A 34 11.60 -21.92 -11.73
C THR A 34 10.54 -21.66 -12.81
N GLU A 35 10.93 -21.68 -14.09
CA GLU A 35 10.03 -21.43 -15.24
C GLU A 35 8.84 -22.41 -15.34
N THR A 36 8.73 -23.36 -14.41
CA THR A 36 7.77 -24.47 -14.43
C THR A 36 6.62 -24.33 -13.46
N HIS A 37 6.59 -23.31 -12.58
CA HIS A 37 5.54 -23.16 -11.57
C HIS A 37 4.93 -21.76 -11.53
N TRP A 38 3.61 -21.70 -11.39
CA TRP A 38 2.88 -20.45 -11.16
C TRP A 38 2.85 -20.09 -9.66
N LEU A 39 2.50 -18.84 -9.32
CA LEU A 39 2.48 -18.37 -7.93
C LEU A 39 1.57 -19.22 -7.04
N ASN A 40 0.40 -19.63 -7.54
CA ASN A 40 -0.53 -20.51 -6.83
C ASN A 40 -0.03 -21.96 -6.68
N GLU A 41 1.04 -22.34 -7.38
CA GLU A 41 1.67 -23.68 -7.31
C GLU A 41 2.84 -23.72 -6.32
N THR A 42 3.04 -22.64 -5.57
CA THR A 42 4.10 -22.53 -4.56
C THR A 42 3.65 -22.79 -3.13
N PHE A 43 2.37 -23.05 -2.92
CA PHE A 43 1.78 -23.28 -1.60
C PHE A 43 1.65 -24.77 -1.31
N PHE A 44 2.11 -25.20 -0.14
CA PHE A 44 2.15 -26.61 0.26
C PHE A 44 1.68 -26.78 1.71
N CYS A 45 1.10 -27.93 2.03
CA CYS A 45 1.12 -28.43 3.40
C CYS A 45 2.50 -29.05 3.70
N PHE A 46 2.87 -29.19 4.97
CA PHE A 46 4.19 -29.72 5.37
C PHE A 46 4.52 -31.08 4.73
N ASN A 47 3.52 -31.97 4.63
CA ASN A 47 3.70 -33.31 4.05
C ASN A 47 4.01 -33.24 2.56
N CYS A 48 3.17 -32.53 1.79
CA CYS A 48 3.36 -32.40 0.34
C CYS A 48 4.62 -31.60 -0.01
N PHE A 49 5.01 -30.62 0.82
CA PHE A 49 6.28 -29.90 0.66
C PHE A 49 7.44 -30.88 0.75
N ARG A 50 7.51 -31.68 1.82
CA ARG A 50 8.58 -32.67 2.02
C ARG A 50 8.60 -33.71 0.91
N GLU A 51 7.45 -34.26 0.53
CA GLU A 51 7.39 -35.26 -0.55
C GLU A 51 7.89 -34.71 -1.88
N PHE A 52 7.47 -33.49 -2.24
CA PHE A 52 7.86 -32.85 -3.49
C PHE A 52 9.34 -32.44 -3.49
N HIS A 53 9.82 -31.83 -2.41
CA HIS A 53 11.17 -31.26 -2.34
C HIS A 53 12.25 -32.29 -1.95
N CYS A 54 11.93 -33.34 -1.19
CA CYS A 54 12.86 -34.46 -1.00
C CYS A 54 13.10 -35.27 -2.29
N ALA A 55 12.18 -35.18 -3.26
CA ALA A 55 12.33 -35.81 -4.58
C ALA A 55 13.16 -34.94 -5.56
N LEU A 56 13.37 -33.65 -5.25
CA LEU A 56 14.23 -32.79 -6.05
C LEU A 56 15.69 -33.14 -5.75
N LYS A 57 16.48 -33.37 -6.80
CA LYS A 57 17.91 -33.72 -6.70
C LYS A 57 18.82 -32.54 -6.33
N SER A 58 18.24 -31.37 -6.09
CA SER A 58 18.96 -30.14 -5.76
C SER A 58 19.38 -30.17 -4.29
N GLU A 59 20.67 -30.04 -4.00
CA GLU A 59 21.21 -29.92 -2.64
C GLU A 59 20.90 -28.57 -1.96
N GLN A 60 20.07 -27.72 -2.58
CA GLN A 60 19.74 -26.41 -2.03
C GLN A 60 18.47 -26.51 -1.19
N ASP A 61 18.57 -26.10 0.08
CA ASP A 61 17.43 -25.87 0.95
C ASP A 61 16.61 -24.71 0.38
N HIS A 62 15.45 -25.02 -0.21
CA HIS A 62 14.56 -23.99 -0.73
C HIS A 62 14.08 -23.10 0.42
N ALA A 63 14.17 -21.78 0.24
CA ALA A 63 13.62 -20.81 1.18
C ALA A 63 12.09 -20.94 1.27
N VAL A 64 11.58 -21.03 2.51
CA VAL A 64 10.15 -21.15 2.81
C VAL A 64 9.69 -20.05 3.75
N VAL A 65 8.44 -19.62 3.58
CA VAL A 65 7.71 -18.77 4.52
C VAL A 65 6.57 -19.57 5.10
N THR A 66 6.50 -19.66 6.43
CA THR A 66 5.37 -20.30 7.12
C THR A 66 4.16 -19.38 7.03
N LEU A 67 3.05 -19.93 6.56
CA LEU A 67 1.79 -19.20 6.54
C LEU A 67 1.18 -19.13 7.94
N PRO A 68 0.52 -18.03 8.31
CA PRO A 68 -0.23 -17.98 9.55
C PRO A 68 -1.33 -19.03 9.55
N SER A 69 -1.54 -19.70 10.69
CA SER A 69 -2.64 -20.64 10.85
C SER A 69 -3.97 -19.88 10.80
N ILE A 70 -4.69 -20.00 9.68
CA ILE A 70 -6.00 -19.38 9.51
C ILE A 70 -7.06 -20.36 10.02
N ASP A 71 -7.82 -19.95 11.05
CA ASP A 71 -9.06 -20.63 11.37
C ASP A 71 -10.12 -20.25 10.33
N VAL A 72 -10.36 -21.14 9.36
CA VAL A 72 -11.34 -20.96 8.28
C VAL A 72 -12.77 -20.81 8.83
N ARG A 73 -13.01 -21.17 10.10
CA ARG A 73 -14.31 -20.99 10.78
C ARG A 73 -14.46 -19.59 11.38
N SER A 74 -13.36 -18.88 11.58
CA SER A 74 -13.36 -17.51 12.07
C SER A 74 -13.57 -16.54 10.89
N PRO A 75 -14.38 -15.49 11.07
CA PRO A 75 -14.58 -14.49 10.03
C PRO A 75 -13.25 -13.80 9.66
N PRO A 76 -13.10 -13.33 8.40
CA PRO A 76 -11.90 -12.64 7.96
C PRO A 76 -11.58 -11.49 8.89
N SER A 77 -10.38 -11.49 9.47
CA SER A 77 -9.88 -10.28 10.12
C SER A 77 -9.62 -9.22 9.05
N PRO A 78 -10.12 -7.99 9.22
CA PRO A 78 -9.91 -6.97 8.23
C PRO A 78 -8.45 -6.53 8.22
N VAL A 79 -7.83 -6.52 7.04
CA VAL A 79 -6.56 -5.85 6.79
C VAL A 79 -6.86 -4.39 6.53
N ILE A 80 -6.29 -3.53 7.38
CA ILE A 80 -6.53 -2.11 7.39
C ILE A 80 -5.26 -1.43 6.84
N LEU A 81 -5.31 -0.99 5.58
CA LEU A 81 -4.22 -0.24 4.97
C LEU A 81 -4.34 1.25 5.29
N GLN A 82 -3.22 1.85 5.65
CA GLN A 82 -3.14 3.28 5.93
C GLN A 82 -2.57 4.03 4.72
N LEU A 83 -3.15 5.19 4.41
CA LEU A 83 -2.63 6.10 3.39
C LEU A 83 -1.30 6.69 3.88
N ALA A 84 -0.25 6.55 3.06
CA ALA A 84 1.09 7.06 3.33
C ALA A 84 1.41 8.30 2.49
N ALA A 85 1.00 8.30 1.21
CA ALA A 85 1.28 9.41 0.32
C ALA A 85 0.23 9.53 -0.78
N VAL A 86 0.10 10.74 -1.32
CA VAL A 86 -0.70 11.04 -2.51
C VAL A 86 0.21 11.78 -3.49
N LEU A 87 0.22 11.34 -4.73
CA LEU A 87 0.87 12.03 -5.84
C LEU A 87 -0.20 12.71 -6.69
N CYS A 88 -0.08 14.02 -6.87
CA CYS A 88 -0.97 14.82 -7.69
C CYS A 88 -0.23 15.31 -8.93
N ILE A 89 -0.98 15.50 -10.02
CA ILE A 89 -0.45 16.02 -11.28
C ILE A 89 -1.38 17.07 -11.87
N GLU A 90 -0.85 18.28 -12.06
CA GLU A 90 -1.52 19.31 -12.84
C GLU A 90 -0.80 19.44 -14.18
N SER A 91 -1.43 18.99 -15.26
CA SER A 91 -0.84 18.91 -16.60
C SER A 91 0.42 18.02 -16.64
N SER A 92 1.60 18.58 -16.37
CA SER A 92 2.89 17.88 -16.32
C SER A 92 3.64 18.08 -15.00
N HIS A 93 3.10 18.86 -14.07
CA HIS A 93 3.75 19.22 -12.81
C HIS A 93 3.30 18.33 -11.67
N TYR A 94 4.20 17.47 -11.20
CA TYR A 94 3.96 16.55 -10.10
C TYR A 94 4.27 17.20 -8.75
N VAL A 95 3.35 17.01 -7.81
CA VAL A 95 3.54 17.38 -6.39
C VAL A 95 3.07 16.23 -5.52
N SER A 96 3.54 16.17 -4.28
CA SER A 96 3.15 15.09 -3.36
C SER A 96 2.70 15.60 -2.00
N PHE A 97 1.80 14.82 -1.42
CA PHE A 97 1.39 14.91 -0.02
C PHE A 97 1.91 13.66 0.67
N VAL A 98 2.67 13.81 1.74
CA VAL A 98 3.33 12.68 2.42
C VAL A 98 3.07 12.76 3.91
N ARG A 99 2.71 11.63 4.51
CA ARG A 99 2.53 11.52 5.96
C ARG A 99 3.88 11.40 6.67
N VAL A 100 4.05 12.17 7.74
CA VAL A 100 5.26 12.24 8.55
C VAL A 100 5.06 11.45 9.85
N GLY A 101 4.99 10.13 9.70
CA GLY A 101 4.93 9.19 10.83
C GLY A 101 3.92 8.05 10.66
N ASP A 102 3.90 7.16 11.63
CA ASP A 102 3.13 5.91 11.66
C ASP A 102 1.81 6.01 12.43
N ARG A 103 1.57 7.12 13.14
CA ARG A 103 0.35 7.33 13.94
C ARG A 103 -0.78 7.93 13.12
N PRO A 104 -2.04 7.54 13.31
CA PRO A 104 -3.17 8.08 12.55
C PRO A 104 -3.23 9.62 12.55
N GLU A 105 -2.78 10.25 13.63
CA GLU A 105 -2.75 11.70 13.82
C GLU A 105 -1.46 12.36 13.30
N SER A 106 -0.57 11.61 12.65
CA SER A 106 0.68 12.13 12.11
C SER A 106 0.44 13.28 11.14
N ASP A 107 1.34 14.27 11.23
CA ASP A 107 1.34 15.42 10.35
C ASP A 107 1.54 15.01 8.89
N TRP A 108 1.06 15.86 7.99
CA TRP A 108 1.27 15.73 6.56
C TRP A 108 2.14 16.88 6.07
N ILE A 109 2.93 16.62 5.04
CA ILE A 109 3.68 17.64 4.32
C ILE A 109 3.24 17.68 2.87
N PHE A 110 3.26 18.88 2.31
CA PHE A 110 3.23 19.12 0.88
C PHE A 110 4.67 19.28 0.38
N PHE A 111 4.97 18.64 -0.74
CA PHE A 111 6.27 18.72 -1.40
C PHE A 111 6.11 19.11 -2.87
N ASP A 112 6.84 20.15 -3.26
CA ASP A 112 6.98 20.58 -4.64
C ASP A 112 8.47 20.72 -4.99
N SER A 113 8.92 19.90 -5.94
CA SER A 113 10.33 19.87 -6.37
C SER A 113 10.76 21.07 -7.21
N MET A 114 9.81 21.82 -7.77
CA MET A 114 10.05 22.95 -8.68
C MET A 114 9.27 24.20 -8.23
N ALA A 115 9.17 24.39 -6.91
CA ALA A 115 8.40 25.48 -6.30
C ALA A 115 9.00 26.87 -6.58
N ASP A 116 10.32 26.94 -6.71
CA ASP A 116 11.03 28.18 -7.04
C ASP A 116 12.09 27.94 -8.14
N ARG A 117 12.51 29.03 -8.78
CA ARG A 117 13.60 29.02 -9.76
C ARG A 117 14.59 30.12 -9.45
N GLU A 118 15.79 29.73 -9.06
CA GLU A 118 16.89 30.65 -8.84
C GLU A 118 17.72 30.82 -10.12
N GLY A 119 17.74 32.05 -10.65
CA GLY A 119 18.49 32.40 -11.85
C GLY A 119 17.72 32.18 -13.17
N GLU A 120 18.26 32.73 -14.26
CA GLU A 120 17.61 32.73 -15.57
C GLU A 120 17.98 31.46 -16.38
N GLU A 121 18.82 31.58 -17.41
CA GLU A 121 19.11 30.50 -18.38
C GLU A 121 19.89 29.32 -17.78
N THR A 122 20.78 29.56 -16.80
CA THR A 122 21.56 28.53 -16.09
C THR A 122 21.01 28.25 -14.69
N GLY A 123 19.79 28.74 -14.41
CA GLY A 123 19.15 28.61 -13.11
C GLY A 123 18.78 27.17 -12.76
N HIS A 124 18.58 26.93 -11.46
CA HIS A 124 18.16 25.65 -10.92
C HIS A 124 16.85 25.81 -10.13
N ASN A 125 16.13 24.70 -9.97
CA ASN A 125 14.87 24.70 -9.26
C ASN A 125 15.11 24.52 -7.75
N GLY A 126 14.45 25.33 -6.94
CA GLY A 126 14.41 25.21 -5.49
C GLY A 126 13.21 24.35 -5.05
N PRO A 127 13.42 23.28 -4.28
CA PRO A 127 12.31 22.51 -3.73
C PRO A 127 11.69 23.20 -2.52
N GLU A 128 10.39 22.97 -2.31
CA GLU A 128 9.66 23.44 -1.13
C GLU A 128 9.03 22.26 -0.39
N VAL A 129 9.18 22.28 0.93
CA VAL A 129 8.46 21.39 1.86
C VAL A 129 7.65 22.26 2.81
N ARG A 130 6.33 22.07 2.83
CA ARG A 130 5.42 22.79 3.73
C ARG A 130 4.65 21.82 4.60
N LEU A 131 4.50 22.17 5.88
CA LEU A 131 3.55 21.48 6.74
C LEU A 131 2.13 21.69 6.19
N PHE A 132 1.39 20.59 6.09
CA PHE A 132 0.02 20.57 5.59
C PHE A 132 -0.91 20.02 6.68
N SER A 133 -1.11 20.84 7.71
CA SER A 133 -1.88 20.49 8.91
C SER A 133 -3.37 20.21 8.65
N ASP A 134 -3.90 20.70 7.54
CA ASP A 134 -5.33 20.58 7.22
C ASP A 134 -5.70 19.22 6.60
N PHE A 135 -4.72 18.36 6.27
CA PHE A 135 -4.99 17.06 5.64
C PHE A 135 -5.99 16.22 6.44
N SER A 136 -5.71 16.02 7.73
CA SER A 136 -6.55 15.21 8.62
C SER A 136 -7.91 15.85 8.87
N ARG A 137 -8.00 17.18 8.86
CA ARG A 137 -9.27 17.91 8.99
C ARG A 137 -10.17 17.59 7.81
N TRP A 138 -9.69 17.75 6.59
CA TRP A 138 -10.54 17.60 5.40
C TRP A 138 -10.95 16.15 5.12
N LEU A 139 -10.16 15.18 5.60
CA LEU A 139 -10.44 13.75 5.44
C LEU A 139 -11.25 13.16 6.60
N SER A 140 -11.70 13.99 7.56
CA SER A 140 -12.66 13.52 8.55
C SER A 140 -13.96 13.09 7.84
N PRO A 141 -14.67 12.06 8.34
CA PRO A 141 -15.93 11.62 7.75
C PRO A 141 -16.93 12.76 7.53
N GLU A 142 -17.01 13.72 8.46
CA GLU A 142 -17.93 14.86 8.34
C GLU A 142 -17.57 15.81 7.19
N ASN A 143 -16.29 15.95 6.86
CA ASN A 143 -15.81 16.87 5.82
C ASN A 143 -15.75 16.18 4.45
N VAL A 144 -15.51 14.86 4.41
CA VAL A 144 -15.63 14.04 3.19
C VAL A 144 -17.05 14.11 2.62
N ASP A 145 -18.07 14.02 3.46
CA ASP A 145 -19.47 14.18 3.02
C ASP A 145 -19.79 15.58 2.48
N GLN A 146 -19.07 16.62 2.91
CA GLN A 146 -19.20 17.98 2.37
C GLN A 146 -18.50 18.11 1.02
N LEU A 147 -17.31 17.49 0.87
CA LEU A 147 -16.59 17.36 -0.39
C LEU A 147 -17.43 16.65 -1.46
N HIS A 148 -18.09 15.54 -1.09
CA HIS A 148 -18.99 14.80 -1.96
C HIS A 148 -20.18 15.60 -2.46
N ARG A 149 -20.68 16.54 -1.65
CA ARG A 149 -21.82 17.42 -1.98
C ARG A 149 -21.42 18.66 -2.78
N SER A 150 -20.16 18.75 -3.23
CA SER A 150 -19.60 19.85 -4.02
C SER A 150 -19.92 21.23 -3.42
N THR A 151 -20.03 21.31 -2.10
CA THR A 151 -20.10 22.54 -1.34
C THR A 151 -18.72 22.78 -0.73
N ILE A 152 -17.69 22.75 -1.58
CA ILE A 152 -16.36 23.13 -1.15
C ILE A 152 -16.45 24.61 -0.83
N ASP A 153 -16.38 24.92 0.46
CA ASP A 153 -16.33 26.30 0.95
C ASP A 153 -15.24 27.04 0.17
N SER A 154 -15.49 28.26 -0.30
CA SER A 154 -14.55 29.00 -1.17
C SER A 154 -13.26 29.43 -0.46
N ASN A 155 -13.00 28.90 0.73
CA ASN A 155 -11.87 29.20 1.61
C ASN A 155 -10.87 28.03 1.71
N VAL A 156 -10.84 27.17 0.70
CA VAL A 156 -9.93 26.03 0.64
C VAL A 156 -8.54 26.46 0.17
N SER A 157 -7.49 25.93 0.80
CA SER A 157 -6.11 26.21 0.40
C SER A 157 -5.76 25.58 -0.95
N ALA A 158 -4.96 26.26 -1.77
CA ALA A 158 -4.55 25.76 -3.09
C ALA A 158 -3.93 24.33 -3.07
N PRO A 159 -3.07 23.95 -2.09
CA PRO A 159 -2.60 22.56 -2.01
C PRO A 159 -3.75 21.58 -1.82
N PHE A 160 -4.76 21.93 -1.03
CA PHE A 160 -5.91 21.05 -0.84
C PHE A 160 -6.76 20.91 -2.12
N GLU A 161 -6.97 21.99 -2.87
CA GLU A 161 -7.68 21.89 -4.16
C GLU A 161 -6.98 20.89 -5.08
N ARG A 162 -5.66 21.01 -5.21
CA ARG A 162 -4.84 20.07 -5.99
C ARG A 162 -4.92 18.64 -5.47
N LEU A 163 -5.01 18.43 -4.16
CA LEU A 163 -5.22 17.09 -3.60
C LEU A 163 -6.51 16.45 -4.12
N ILE A 164 -7.60 17.22 -4.23
CA ILE A 164 -8.91 16.69 -4.58
C ILE A 164 -9.11 16.62 -6.10
N THR A 165 -8.62 17.60 -6.86
CA THR A 165 -8.84 17.69 -8.31
C THR A 165 -7.79 16.94 -9.11
N ASP A 166 -6.54 16.91 -8.63
CA ASP A 166 -5.38 16.51 -9.43
C ASP A 166 -4.75 15.20 -8.96
N CYS A 167 -5.41 14.47 -8.05
CA CYS A 167 -4.86 13.23 -7.53
C CYS A 167 -4.68 12.17 -8.63
N TYR A 168 -3.45 11.67 -8.74
CA TYR A 168 -3.04 10.68 -9.72
C TYR A 168 -2.84 9.30 -9.09
N LEU A 169 -2.08 9.22 -8.00
CA LEU A 169 -1.79 7.96 -7.29
C LEU A 169 -1.94 8.13 -5.77
N CYS A 170 -2.49 7.11 -5.13
CA CYS A 170 -2.51 6.98 -3.67
C CYS A 170 -1.67 5.78 -3.23
N PHE A 171 -0.77 6.00 -2.29
CA PHE A 171 0.13 4.98 -1.76
C PHE A 171 -0.37 4.54 -0.38
N TYR A 172 -0.56 3.23 -0.24
CA TYR A 172 -1.07 2.59 0.96
C TYR A 172 -0.05 1.60 1.50
N TYR A 173 0.06 1.50 2.83
CA TYR A 173 0.88 0.49 3.50
C TYR A 173 0.07 -0.26 4.54
N TRP A 174 0.50 -1.48 4.87
CA TRP A 174 -0.08 -2.30 5.92
C TRP A 174 0.78 -2.18 7.18
N PRO A 175 0.34 -1.45 8.24
CA PRO A 175 1.16 -1.24 9.43
C PRO A 175 1.51 -2.55 10.16
N ASP A 176 0.54 -3.47 10.23
CA ASP A 176 0.71 -4.75 10.95
C ASP A 176 1.43 -5.82 10.11
N GLY A 177 1.73 -5.54 8.84
CA GLY A 177 2.39 -6.48 7.93
C GLY A 177 3.84 -6.79 8.30
N LEU A 178 4.50 -5.89 9.04
CA LEU A 178 5.87 -6.07 9.53
C LEU A 178 5.98 -7.12 10.64
N LEU A 179 4.86 -7.56 11.23
CA LEU A 179 4.86 -8.68 12.20
C LEU A 179 5.01 -10.05 11.52
N TYR A 180 4.95 -10.09 10.19
CA TYR A 180 5.06 -11.30 9.36
C TYR A 180 6.33 -11.37 8.50
N SER A 181 7.28 -10.43 8.68
CA SER A 181 8.58 -10.40 8.01
C SER A 181 9.71 -10.90 8.90
#